data_AF-A0A8J2YB96-F1
#
_entry.id   AF-A0A8J2YB96-F1
#
_cell.length_a   1.000
_cell.length_b   1.000
_cell.length_c   1.000
_cell.angle_alpha   90.00
_cell.angle_beta   90.00
_cell.angle_gamma   90.00
#
_symmetry.space_group_name_H-M   'P 1'
#
loop_
_entity.id
_entity.type
_entity.pdbx_description
1 polymer ?
#
loop_
_entity_poly.entity_id
_entity_poly.type
_entity_poly.pdbx_seq_one_letter_code
_entity_poly.pdbx_strand_id
1 'polypeptide(L)' 'MKTVFEETGALQGTEDKSTVVLTNTKDSNATLFKVGENHLKQLDLEGRPNSGDMAEKYILQKAAL' A
#
# COMPACT_ATOMS: atom_id res chain seq x y z
N MET A 1 23.73 12.33 -5.68
CA MET A 1 22.39 12.95 -5.63
C MET A 1 21.37 11.82 -5.54
N LYS A 2 20.46 11.85 -4.57
CA LYS A 2 19.41 10.84 -4.43
C LYS A 2 18.21 11.34 -5.26
N THR A 3 17.93 10.69 -6.37
CA THR A 3 16.73 10.99 -7.16
C THR A 3 15.52 10.56 -6.34
N VAL A 4 14.63 11.50 -6.02
CA VAL A 4 13.37 11.21 -5.34
C VAL A 4 12.35 10.84 -6.41
N PHE A 5 11.64 9.73 -6.20
CA PHE A 5 10.46 9.38 -6.98
C PHE A 5 9.23 9.93 -6.28
N GLU A 6 8.43 10.72 -6.99
CA GLU A 6 7.19 11.28 -6.49
C GLU A 6 6.03 10.90 -7.41
N GLU A 7 4.93 10.48 -6.80
CA GLU A 7 3.72 10.07 -7.49
C GLU A 7 2.49 10.53 -6.72
N THR A 8 1.44 10.88 -7.47
CA THR A 8 0.13 11.28 -6.94
C THR A 8 -0.93 10.42 -7.61
N GLY A 9 -2.00 10.13 -6.88
CA GLY A 9 -3.08 9.25 -7.33
C GLY A 9 -4.31 9.39 -6.45
N ALA A 10 -5.24 8.45 -6.58
CA ALA A 10 -6.47 8.40 -5.79
C ALA A 10 -6.52 7.12 -4.94
N LEU A 11 -6.98 7.26 -3.69
CA LEU A 11 -7.28 6.13 -2.81
C LEU A 11 -8.77 5.78 -2.90
N GLN A 12 -9.06 4.51 -3.14
CA GLN A 12 -10.42 3.97 -3.18
C GLN A 12 -10.54 2.83 -2.17
N GLY A 13 -11.56 2.88 -1.31
CA GLY A 13 -11.87 1.77 -0.40
C GLY A 13 -12.55 0.62 -1.14
N THR A 14 -12.26 -0.61 -0.74
CA THR A 14 -12.95 -1.81 -1.22
C THR A 14 -14.23 -2.08 -0.41
N GLU A 15 -15.09 -2.98 -0.91
CA GLU A 15 -16.37 -3.33 -0.25
C GLU A 15 -16.18 -3.90 1.17
N ASP A 16 -15.05 -4.56 1.42
CA ASP A 16 -14.69 -5.10 2.74
C ASP A 16 -14.37 -4.01 3.79
N LYS A 17 -14.28 -2.75 3.37
CA LYS A 17 -13.90 -1.55 4.16
C LYS A 17 -12.59 -1.69 4.94
N SER A 18 -11.75 -2.65 4.56
CA SER A 18 -10.56 -3.04 5.30
C SER A 18 -9.30 -2.98 4.44
N THR A 19 -9.48 -2.77 3.14
CA THR A 19 -8.45 -2.62 2.13
C THR A 19 -8.67 -1.31 1.37
N VAL A 20 -7.58 -0.69 0.93
CA VAL A 20 -7.59 0.47 0.05
C VAL A 20 -6.75 0.20 -1.19
N VAL A 21 -7.18 0.75 -2.31
CA VAL A 21 -6.50 0.67 -3.60
C VAL A 21 -5.95 2.04 -3.94
N LEU A 22 -4.64 2.14 -4.14
CA LEU A 22 -4.03 3.29 -4.78
C LEU A 22 -4.14 3.13 -6.29
N THR A 23 -4.81 4.08 -6.93
CA THR A 23 -5.15 4.10 -8.36
C THR A 23 -4.70 5.42 -9.00
N ASN A 24 -4.80 5.53 -10.33
CA ASN A 24 -4.43 6.70 -11.12
C ASN A 24 -2.96 7.13 -10.95
N THR A 25 -2.10 6.14 -10.74
CA THR A 25 -0.64 6.24 -10.71
C THR A 25 -0.09 6.26 -12.15
N LYS A 26 1.07 6.90 -12.36
CA LYS A 26 1.79 6.92 -13.63
C LYS A 26 2.20 5.50 -14.06
N ASP A 27 2.59 4.66 -13.11
CA ASP A 27 2.67 3.22 -13.33
C ASP A 27 1.26 2.65 -13.16
N SER A 28 0.67 2.15 -14.25
CA SER A 28 -0.73 1.72 -14.33
C SER A 28 -1.12 0.53 -13.43
N ASN A 29 -0.24 0.12 -12.51
CA ASN A 29 -0.46 -0.96 -11.57
C ASN A 29 -1.12 -0.42 -10.30
N ALA A 30 -2.35 -0.86 -10.05
CA ALA A 30 -3.01 -0.61 -8.79
C ALA A 30 -2.22 -1.23 -7.62
N THR A 31 -2.02 -0.48 -6.54
CA THR A 31 -1.36 -0.99 -5.33
C THR A 31 -2.40 -1.17 -4.22
N LEU A 32 -2.46 -2.39 -3.67
CA LEU A 32 -3.40 -2.78 -2.62
C LEU A 32 -2.75 -2.67 -1.24
N PHE A 33 -3.46 -2.07 -0.28
CA PHE A 33 -3.04 -1.99 1.11
C PHE A 33 -4.14 -2.42 2.07
N LYS A 34 -3.81 -3.32 2.99
CA LYS A 34 -4.63 -3.59 4.18
C LYS A 34 -4.45 -2.45 5.18
N VAL A 35 -5.55 -1.89 5.65
CA VAL A 35 -5.54 -0.84 6.68
C VAL A 35 -5.55 -1.48 8.06
N GLY A 36 -4.62 -1.06 8.91
CA GLY A 36 -4.57 -1.41 10.33
C GLY A 36 -4.39 -0.19 11.21
N GLU A 37 -4.39 -0.38 12.53
CA GLU A 37 -4.16 0.71 13.46
C GLU A 37 -2.73 1.24 13.31
N ASN A 38 -2.63 2.50 12.88
CA ASN A 38 -1.36 3.22 12.65
C ASN A 38 -0.40 2.55 11.64
N HIS A 39 -0.88 1.68 10.77
CA HIS A 39 -0.05 1.08 9.71
C HIS A 39 -0.86 0.71 8.46
N LEU A 40 -0.15 0.57 7.34
CA LEU A 40 -0.64 -0.05 6.11
C LEU A 40 0.23 -1.26 5.80
N LYS A 41 -0.38 -2.39 5.40
CA LYS A 41 0.35 -3.55 4.88
C LYS A 41 0.08 -3.69 3.38
N GLN A 42 1.12 -3.56 2.56
CA GLN A 42 0.99 -3.79 1.12
C GLN A 42 0.65 -5.27 0.87
N LEU A 43 -0.32 -5.49 -0.02
CA LEU A 43 -0.78 -6.80 -0.46
C LEU A 43 -0.18 -7.13 -1.84
N ASP A 44 -0.23 -8.39 -2.22
CA ASP A 44 0.10 -8.80 -3.59
C ASP A 44 -1.01 -8.39 -4.59
N LEU A 45 -0.79 -8.69 -5.87
CA LEU A 45 -1.72 -8.37 -6.95
C LEU A 45 -3.06 -9.10 -6.84
N GLU A 46 -3.13 -10.19 -6.07
CA GLU A 46 -4.35 -10.95 -5.80
C GLU A 46 -5.06 -10.47 -4.51
N GLY A 47 -4.53 -9.44 -3.84
CA GLY A 47 -5.06 -8.92 -2.59
C GLY A 47 -4.74 -9.79 -1.38
N ARG A 48 -3.75 -10.68 -1.46
CA ARG A 48 -3.33 -11.54 -0.35
C ARG A 48 -2.15 -10.92 0.42
N PRO A 49 -1.99 -11.25 1.71
CA PRO A 49 -0.84 -10.78 2.47
C PRO A 49 0.46 -11.37 1.92
N ASN A 50 1.47 -10.51 1.72
CA ASN A 50 2.85 -10.96 1.50
C ASN A 50 3.30 -11.87 2.67
N SER A 51 4.03 -12.95 2.34
CA SER A 51 4.46 -14.00 3.27
C SER A 51 5.97 -14.28 3.17
N GLY A 52 6.50 -15.10 4.09
CA GLY A 52 7.93 -15.40 4.21
C GLY A 52 8.72 -14.37 5.00
N ASP A 53 10.05 -14.54 5.05
CA ASP A 53 10.96 -13.78 5.92
C ASP A 53 11.00 -12.27 5.64
N MET A 54 10.49 -11.84 4.47
CA MET A 54 10.44 -10.43 4.07
C MET A 54 9.07 -9.78 4.26
N ALA A 55 8.06 -10.50 4.77
CA ALA A 55 6.69 -10.00 4.89
C ALA A 55 6.59 -8.69 5.67
N GLU A 56 7.42 -8.51 6.70
CA GLU A 56 7.42 -7.30 7.54
C GLU A 56 7.90 -6.05 6.79
N LYS A 57 8.70 -6.21 5.73
CA LYS A 57 9.21 -5.08 4.92
C LYS A 57 8.12 -4.39 4.11
N TYR A 58 6.95 -4.99 4.00
CA TYR A 58 5.78 -4.44 3.31
C TYR A 58 4.85 -3.67 4.26
N ILE A 59 5.26 -3.43 5.50
CA ILE A 59 4.49 -2.66 6.49
C ILE A 59 4.99 -1.21 6.50
N LEU A 60 4.09 -0.29 6.17
CA LEU A 60 4.30 1.15 6.27
C LEU A 60 3.73 1.63 7.61
N GLN A 61 4.59 2.12 8.49
CA GLN A 61 4.19 2.69 9.77
C GLN A 61 3.76 4.15 9.58
N LYS A 62 2.69 4.55 10.28
CA LYS A 62 2.30 5.96 10.35
C LYS A 62 3.46 6.76 10.96
N ALA A 63 3.88 7.82 10.28
CA ALA A 63 4.87 8.72 10.81
C ALA A 63 4.38 9.32 12.14
N ALA A 64 5.28 9.48 13.10
CA ALA A 64 4.98 10.22 14.33
C ALA A 64 4.61 11.67 13.97
N LEU A 65 3.61 12.22 14.68
CA LEU A 65 3.23 13.63 14.59
C LEU A 65 4.30 14.52 15.22
#